data_AF-A0A356T5D0-F1
#
_entry.id   AF-A0A356T5D0-F1
#
_cell.length_a   1.000
_cell.length_b   1.000
_cell.length_c   1.000
_cell.angle_alpha   90.00
_cell.angle_beta   90.00
_cell.angle_gamma   90.00
#
_symmetry.space_group_name_H-M   'P 1'
#
loop_
_entity.id
_entity.type
_entity.pdbx_description
1 polymer ?
#
loop_
_entity_poly.entity_id
_entity_poly.type
_entity_poly.pdbx_seq_one_letter_code
_entity_poly.pdbx_strand_id
1 'polypeptide(L)'
;MSVEDDYNALLNGAIDVATDFLSQHSEFPPFAMAMQDEDGELFHIEPEGEEGEELDSETVMAAMAAGLRDDARGGRWRAIALVADVTLEDDGGEAVTAAIHVAMEHRDDDPVSAVLPYAIDGEQVELDELIAEPGEAVVFVTEQPS
;
A
#
# COMPACT_ATOMS: atom_id res chain seq x y z
N MET A 1 2.91 -19.31 -8.17
CA MET A 1 1.80 -18.35 -8.32
C MET A 1 2.16 -17.45 -9.49
N SER A 2 1.17 -16.92 -10.20
CA SER A 2 1.44 -15.89 -11.21
C SER A 2 1.64 -14.53 -10.54
N VAL A 3 2.18 -13.56 -11.26
CA VAL A 3 2.24 -12.17 -10.80
C VAL A 3 0.83 -11.64 -10.47
N GLU A 4 -0.16 -11.97 -11.30
CA GLU A 4 -1.56 -11.61 -11.08
C GLU A 4 -2.10 -12.19 -9.76
N ASP A 5 -1.76 -13.44 -9.42
CA ASP A 5 -2.15 -14.04 -8.14
C ASP A 5 -1.48 -13.30 -6.97
N ASP A 6 -0.22 -12.88 -7.14
CA ASP A 6 0.55 -12.21 -6.10
C ASP A 6 0.02 -10.79 -5.83
N TYR A 7 -0.32 -10.03 -6.87
CA TYR A 7 -1.01 -8.74 -6.73
C TYR A 7 -2.37 -8.89 -6.09
N ASN A 8 -3.16 -9.88 -6.48
CA ASN A 8 -4.46 -10.13 -5.85
C ASN A 8 -4.32 -10.49 -4.37
N ALA A 9 -3.31 -11.28 -4.00
CA ALA A 9 -3.05 -11.62 -2.61
C ALA A 9 -2.63 -10.40 -1.78
N LEU A 10 -1.74 -9.54 -2.32
CA LEU A 10 -1.35 -8.29 -1.68
C LEU A 10 -2.54 -7.34 -1.52
N LEU A 11 -3.33 -7.15 -2.58
CA LEU A 11 -4.50 -6.28 -2.57
C LEU A 11 -5.53 -6.72 -1.52
N ASN A 12 -5.89 -8.00 -1.50
CA ASN A 12 -6.85 -8.52 -0.52
C ASN A 12 -6.31 -8.37 0.91
N GLY A 13 -5.04 -8.71 1.14
CA GLY A 13 -4.43 -8.55 2.46
C GLY A 13 -4.36 -7.09 2.92
N ALA A 14 -4.06 -6.16 2.01
CA ALA A 14 -4.07 -4.73 2.29
C ALA A 14 -5.47 -4.22 2.64
N ILE A 15 -6.49 -4.61 1.87
CA ILE A 15 -7.88 -4.22 2.12
C ILE A 15 -8.36 -4.77 3.47
N ASP A 16 -8.06 -6.03 3.78
CA ASP A 16 -8.47 -6.65 5.05
C ASP A 16 -7.88 -5.87 6.25
N VAL A 17 -6.58 -5.59 6.23
CA VAL A 17 -5.90 -4.81 7.29
C VAL A 17 -6.45 -3.39 7.40
N ALA A 18 -6.58 -2.68 6.28
CA ALA A 18 -7.11 -1.31 6.26
C ALA A 18 -8.55 -1.26 6.80
N THR A 19 -9.40 -2.20 6.38
CA THR A 19 -10.80 -2.28 6.82
C THR A 19 -10.90 -2.57 8.31
N ASP A 20 -10.06 -3.46 8.84
CA ASP A 20 -9.98 -3.73 10.28
C ASP A 20 -9.62 -2.46 11.09
N PHE A 21 -8.67 -1.66 10.60
CA PHE A 21 -8.35 -0.38 11.23
C PHE A 21 -9.49 0.63 11.12
N LEU A 22 -10.09 0.78 9.93
CA LEU A 22 -11.20 1.72 9.70
C LEU A 22 -12.42 1.41 10.57
N SER A 23 -12.78 0.13 10.74
CA SER A 23 -13.87 -0.28 11.63
C SER A 23 -13.61 0.04 13.10
N GLN A 24 -12.35 0.08 13.54
CA GLN A 24 -11.97 0.30 14.94
C GLN A 24 -11.68 1.77 15.27
N HIS A 25 -11.05 2.48 14.33
CA HIS A 25 -10.45 3.80 14.56
C HIS A 25 -10.94 4.88 13.60
N SER A 26 -11.72 4.53 12.56
CA SER A 26 -12.18 5.42 11.49
C SER A 26 -11.08 6.02 10.60
N GLU A 27 -9.83 5.66 10.86
CA GLU A 27 -8.63 6.02 10.10
C GLU A 27 -7.62 4.87 10.25
N PHE A 28 -6.63 4.82 9.37
CA PHE A 28 -5.51 3.89 9.51
C PHE A 28 -4.18 4.59 9.18
N PRO A 29 -3.12 4.31 9.95
CA PRO A 29 -1.80 4.82 9.63
C PRO A 29 -1.26 4.13 8.36
N PRO A 30 -0.38 4.77 7.58
CA PRO A 30 0.27 4.12 6.46
C PRO A 30 1.00 2.85 6.91
N PHE A 31 0.92 1.80 6.10
CA PHE A 31 1.58 0.53 6.35
C PHE A 31 2.03 -0.12 5.04
N ALA A 32 2.77 -1.22 5.15
CA ALA A 32 3.18 -1.99 4.00
C ALA A 32 2.84 -3.49 4.15
N MET A 33 2.59 -4.13 3.02
CA MET A 33 2.53 -5.58 2.90
C MET A 33 3.71 -6.04 2.04
N ALA A 34 4.40 -7.10 2.45
CA ALA A 34 5.49 -7.67 1.67
C ALA A 34 5.29 -9.17 1.50
N MET A 35 5.58 -9.65 0.30
CA MET A 35 5.49 -11.07 -0.04
C MET A 35 6.89 -11.67 -0.18
N GLN A 36 7.18 -12.69 0.62
CA GLN A 36 8.48 -13.37 0.59
C GLN A 36 8.63 -14.25 -0.64
N ASP A 37 9.84 -14.31 -1.19
CA ASP A 37 10.12 -15.06 -2.43
C ASP A 37 9.98 -16.58 -2.26
N GLU A 38 10.45 -17.13 -1.14
CA GLU A 38 10.58 -18.59 -0.95
C GLU A 38 9.23 -19.31 -0.90
N ASP A 39 8.29 -18.81 -0.10
CA ASP A 39 7.02 -19.47 0.20
C ASP A 39 5.77 -18.66 -0.22
N GLY A 40 5.95 -17.39 -0.63
CA GLY A 40 4.83 -16.49 -0.93
C GLY A 40 4.07 -16.02 0.31
N GLU A 41 4.66 -16.16 1.50
CA GLU A 41 4.08 -15.69 2.76
C GLU A 41 3.98 -14.15 2.77
N LEU A 42 2.84 -13.65 3.24
CA LEU A 42 2.56 -12.22 3.38
C LEU A 42 2.94 -11.72 4.77
N PHE A 43 3.67 -10.62 4.81
CA PHE A 43 4.08 -9.92 6.02
C PHE A 43 3.47 -8.54 6.06
N HIS A 44 2.81 -8.20 7.17
CA HIS A 44 2.44 -6.83 7.49
C HIS A 44 3.64 -6.13 8.14
N ILE A 45 4.02 -4.99 7.58
CA ILE A 45 5.14 -4.16 8.01
C ILE A 45 4.58 -2.80 8.44
N GLU A 46 4.75 -2.51 9.72
CA GLU A 46 4.39 -1.23 10.32
C GLU A 46 5.54 -0.22 10.13
N PRO A 47 5.25 1.09 10.07
CA PRO A 47 6.27 2.11 9.97
C PRO A 47 7.18 2.15 11.20
N GLU A 48 8.48 2.34 10.99
CA GLU A 48 9.45 2.52 12.08
C GLU A 48 9.39 3.98 12.58
N GLY A 49 8.85 4.21 13.78
CA GLY A 49 8.77 5.54 14.42
C GLY A 49 8.42 5.48 15.91
N GLU A 50 8.77 6.52 16.68
CA GLU A 50 8.38 6.62 18.10
C GLU A 50 6.88 6.95 18.21
N GLU A 51 6.16 6.21 19.06
CA GLU A 51 4.76 6.50 19.42
C GLU A 51 4.64 7.96 19.90
N GLY A 52 4.12 8.86 19.05
CA GLY A 52 3.88 10.27 19.37
C GLY A 52 4.52 11.32 18.46
N GLU A 53 5.31 10.94 17.46
CA GLU A 53 5.70 11.85 16.37
C GLU A 53 4.64 11.82 15.25
N GLU A 54 3.86 12.90 15.11
CA GLU A 54 2.98 13.12 13.96
C GLU A 54 3.82 13.45 12.72
N LEU A 55 4.38 12.41 12.09
CA LEU A 55 4.94 12.51 10.74
C LEU A 55 3.81 12.50 9.72
N ASP A 56 3.93 13.31 8.68
CA ASP A 56 3.02 13.27 7.54
C ASP A 56 3.14 11.92 6.81
N SER A 57 2.02 11.45 6.25
CA SER A 57 1.94 10.15 5.59
C SER A 57 2.96 9.97 4.47
N GLU A 58 3.33 11.05 3.76
CA GLU A 58 4.35 11.01 2.71
C GLU A 58 5.74 10.67 3.27
N THR A 59 6.14 11.32 4.36
CA THR A 59 7.41 11.04 5.04
C THR A 59 7.46 9.59 5.55
N VAL A 60 6.37 9.10 6.14
CA VAL A 60 6.26 7.72 6.64
C VAL A 60 6.38 6.71 5.48
N MET A 61 5.65 6.94 4.39
CA MET A 61 5.69 6.10 3.20
C MET A 61 7.09 6.07 2.57
N ALA A 62 7.77 7.21 2.49
CA ALA A 62 9.12 7.29 1.96
C ALA A 62 10.14 6.49 2.80
N ALA A 63 10.02 6.56 4.13
CA ALA A 63 10.86 5.78 5.04
C ALA A 63 10.61 4.26 4.89
N MET A 64 9.34 3.84 4.84
CA MET A 64 8.97 2.43 4.61
C MET A 64 9.51 1.92 3.27
N ALA A 65 9.31 2.69 2.19
CA ALA A 65 9.81 2.35 0.87
C ALA A 65 11.34 2.17 0.86
N ALA A 66 12.08 3.00 1.60
CA ALA A 66 13.53 2.88 1.73
C ALA A 66 13.95 1.58 2.42
N GLY A 67 13.31 1.22 3.55
CA GLY A 67 13.57 -0.04 4.26
C GLY A 67 13.24 -1.27 3.42
N LEU A 68 12.07 -1.26 2.77
CA LEU A 68 11.66 -2.32 1.84
C LEU A 68 12.61 -2.49 0.66
N ARG A 69 13.12 -1.38 0.12
CA ARG A 69 14.07 -1.40 -1.00
C ARG A 69 15.37 -2.08 -0.61
N ASP A 70 15.89 -1.85 0.58
CA ASP A 70 17.12 -2.49 1.05
C ASP A 70 16.94 -4.01 1.23
N ASP A 71 15.80 -4.44 1.78
CA ASP A 71 15.45 -5.86 1.88
C ASP A 71 15.20 -6.51 0.51
N ALA A 72 14.53 -5.79 -0.40
CA ALA A 72 14.25 -6.25 -1.76
C ALA A 72 15.53 -6.47 -2.56
N ARG A 73 16.53 -5.58 -2.43
CA ARG A 73 17.88 -5.77 -3.01
C ARG A 73 18.57 -7.04 -2.49
N GLY A 74 18.28 -7.42 -1.25
CA GLY A 74 18.73 -8.68 -0.65
C GLY A 74 18.03 -9.93 -1.18
N GLY A 75 17.00 -9.78 -2.03
CA GLY A 75 16.19 -10.87 -2.58
C GLY A 75 15.13 -11.41 -1.61
N ARG A 76 14.83 -10.68 -0.52
CA ARG A 76 13.87 -11.11 0.50
C ARG A 76 12.43 -11.08 -0.03
N TRP A 77 12.10 -10.06 -0.81
CA TRP A 77 10.75 -9.79 -1.28
C TRP A 77 10.62 -10.04 -2.78
N ARG A 78 9.55 -10.71 -3.19
CA ARG A 78 9.17 -10.83 -4.62
C ARG A 78 8.14 -9.78 -5.04
N ALA A 79 7.31 -9.35 -4.10
CA ALA A 79 6.29 -8.32 -4.33
C ALA A 79 6.03 -7.56 -3.01
N ILE A 80 5.57 -6.32 -3.13
CA ILE A 80 5.22 -5.45 -2.01
C ILE A 80 3.98 -4.63 -2.34
N ALA A 81 3.33 -4.11 -1.31
CA ALA A 81 2.30 -3.09 -1.39
C ALA A 81 2.56 -2.03 -0.32
N LEU A 82 2.56 -0.76 -0.70
CA LEU A 82 2.50 0.37 0.21
C LEU A 82 1.06 0.85 0.27
N VAL A 83 0.53 1.02 1.49
CA VAL A 83 -0.89 1.30 1.73
C VAL A 83 -1.03 2.58 2.53
N ALA A 84 -1.87 3.49 2.06
CA ALA A 84 -2.15 4.74 2.74
C ALA A 84 -3.62 5.14 2.61
N ASP A 85 -4.12 5.82 3.64
CA ASP A 85 -5.38 6.54 3.58
C ASP A 85 -5.16 7.85 2.81
N VAL A 86 -5.89 8.04 1.72
CA VAL A 86 -5.79 9.22 0.87
C VAL A 86 -7.16 9.86 0.68
N THR A 87 -7.17 11.17 0.45
CA THR A 87 -8.37 11.90 0.06
C THR A 87 -8.34 12.17 -1.44
N LEU A 88 -9.37 11.70 -2.15
CA LEU A 88 -9.56 12.00 -3.56
C LEU A 88 -10.14 13.40 -3.72
N GLU A 89 -9.59 14.16 -4.65
CA GLU A 89 -10.00 15.53 -4.97
C GLU A 89 -10.74 15.57 -6.31
N ASP A 90 -11.68 16.50 -6.48
CA ASP A 90 -12.32 16.75 -7.77
C ASP A 90 -11.40 17.55 -8.72
N ASP A 91 -11.87 17.81 -9.94
CA ASP A 91 -11.14 18.64 -10.93
C ASP A 91 -10.85 20.08 -10.44
N GLY A 92 -11.50 20.52 -9.37
CA GLY A 92 -11.29 21.81 -8.71
C GLY A 92 -10.34 21.77 -7.51
N GLY A 93 -9.87 20.58 -7.10
CA GLY A 93 -9.04 20.38 -5.91
C GLY A 93 -9.85 20.36 -4.61
N GLU A 94 -11.17 20.15 -4.67
CA GLU A 94 -12.00 19.98 -3.48
C GLU A 94 -12.03 18.50 -3.07
N ALA A 95 -11.75 18.22 -1.79
CA ALA A 95 -11.83 16.88 -1.22
C ALA A 95 -13.25 16.28 -1.40
N VAL A 96 -13.33 15.14 -2.07
CA VAL A 96 -14.58 14.45 -2.41
C VAL A 96 -14.81 13.24 -1.51
N THR A 97 -13.83 12.35 -1.40
CA THR A 97 -14.02 11.05 -0.74
C THR A 97 -12.69 10.48 -0.26
N ALA A 98 -12.72 9.75 0.87
CA ALA A 98 -11.57 9.02 1.36
C ALA A 98 -11.41 7.70 0.58
N ALA A 99 -10.18 7.26 0.41
CA ALA A 99 -9.86 6.05 -0.33
C ALA A 99 -8.65 5.35 0.26
N ILE A 100 -8.67 4.01 0.19
CA ILE A 100 -7.50 3.19 0.43
C ILE A 100 -6.68 3.21 -0.85
N HIS A 101 -5.47 3.77 -0.79
CA HIS A 101 -4.50 3.68 -1.87
C HIS A 101 -3.55 2.51 -1.60
N VAL A 102 -3.39 1.63 -2.59
CA VAL A 102 -2.53 0.46 -2.56
C VAL A 102 -1.57 0.55 -3.75
N ALA A 103 -0.34 0.98 -3.50
CA ALA A 103 0.73 1.02 -4.49
C ALA A 103 1.51 -0.29 -4.44
N MET A 104 1.31 -1.16 -5.44
CA MET A 104 1.89 -2.49 -5.51
C MET A 104 3.03 -2.56 -6.52
N GLU A 105 4.06 -3.31 -6.17
CA GLU A 105 5.18 -3.61 -7.05
C GLU A 105 5.54 -5.09 -7.00
N HIS A 106 5.96 -5.62 -8.14
CA HIS A 106 6.48 -6.98 -8.27
C HIS A 106 7.85 -6.90 -8.94
N ARG A 107 8.81 -7.72 -8.50
CA ARG A 107 10.16 -7.72 -9.08
C ARG A 107 10.23 -8.10 -10.56
N ASP A 108 9.13 -8.64 -11.10
CA ASP A 108 9.04 -9.30 -12.41
C ASP A 108 7.96 -8.66 -13.31
N ASP A 109 7.30 -7.57 -12.88
CA ASP A 109 6.23 -6.92 -13.63
C ASP A 109 6.12 -5.42 -13.33
N ASP A 110 5.32 -4.71 -14.12
CA ASP A 110 5.12 -3.26 -13.95
C ASP A 110 4.33 -2.92 -12.66
N PRO A 111 4.67 -1.82 -11.96
CA PRO A 111 3.95 -1.40 -10.77
C PRO A 111 2.47 -1.09 -11.06
N VAL A 112 1.61 -1.37 -10.08
CA VAL A 112 0.16 -1.14 -10.15
C VAL A 112 -0.28 -0.28 -8.98
N SER A 113 -1.02 0.78 -9.26
CA SER A 113 -1.67 1.62 -8.28
C SER A 113 -3.15 1.27 -8.24
N ALA A 114 -3.66 0.87 -7.07
CA ALA A 114 -5.08 0.60 -6.87
C ALA A 114 -5.66 1.59 -5.86
N VAL A 115 -6.80 2.19 -6.19
CA VAL A 115 -7.52 3.15 -5.36
C VAL A 115 -8.89 2.57 -5.08
N LEU A 116 -9.25 2.47 -3.81
CA LEU A 116 -10.53 1.93 -3.36
C LEU A 116 -11.23 2.96 -2.46
N PRO A 117 -12.17 3.75 -2.99
CA PRO A 117 -12.96 4.68 -2.20
C PRO A 117 -13.74 3.94 -1.11
N TYR A 118 -13.91 4.59 0.04
CA TYR A 118 -14.69 4.02 1.13
C TYR A 118 -15.52 5.07 1.88
N ALA A 119 -16.56 4.59 2.54
CA ALA A 119 -17.37 5.35 3.49
C ALA A 119 -17.51 4.57 4.80
N ILE A 120 -17.61 5.28 5.92
CA ILE A 120 -17.83 4.69 7.24
C ILE A 120 -19.24 5.05 7.70
N ASP A 121 -20.08 4.04 7.94
CA ASP A 121 -21.39 4.18 8.58
C ASP A 121 -21.39 3.46 9.94
N GLY A 122 -21.04 4.19 10.99
CA GLY A 122 -20.85 3.64 12.32
C GLY A 122 -19.62 2.74 12.40
N GLU A 123 -19.82 1.43 12.61
CA GLU A 123 -18.75 0.42 12.66
C GLU A 123 -18.57 -0.31 11.31
N GLN A 124 -19.44 -0.03 10.33
CA GLN A 124 -19.38 -0.65 9.01
C GLN A 124 -18.58 0.22 8.04
N VAL A 125 -17.65 -0.42 7.32
CA VAL A 125 -16.90 0.17 6.22
C VAL A 125 -17.53 -0.31 4.91
N GLU A 126 -17.99 0.64 4.10
CA GLU A 126 -18.52 0.39 2.76
C GLU A 126 -17.44 0.74 1.74
N LEU A 127 -17.01 -0.26 0.96
CA LEU A 127 -16.03 -0.11 -0.12
C LEU A 127 -16.76 0.10 -1.45
N ASP A 128 -16.28 1.03 -2.28
CA ASP A 128 -16.83 1.31 -3.61
C ASP A 128 -16.05 0.56 -4.73
N GLU A 129 -16.19 0.98 -5.99
CA GLU A 129 -15.50 0.39 -7.13
C GLU A 129 -13.97 0.59 -7.05
N LEU A 130 -13.24 -0.52 -7.13
CA LEU A 130 -11.78 -0.53 -7.24
C LEU A 130 -11.35 0.05 -8.59
N ILE A 131 -10.49 1.06 -8.54
CA ILE A 131 -9.87 1.65 -9.73
C ILE A 131 -8.40 1.25 -9.72
N ALA A 132 -7.94 0.59 -10.79
CA ALA A 132 -6.54 0.19 -10.95
C ALA A 132 -5.92 0.90 -12.16
N GLU A 133 -4.71 1.41 -11.97
CA GLU A 133 -3.95 2.15 -12.97
C GLU A 133 -2.44 1.82 -12.90
N PRO A 134 -1.65 2.15 -13.93
CA PRO A 134 -0.19 2.01 -13.85
C PRO A 134 0.38 2.79 -12.66
N GLY A 135 1.21 2.13 -11.85
CA GLY A 135 1.85 2.73 -10.68
C GLY A 135 3.24 3.31 -10.97
N GLU A 136 3.90 3.75 -9.90
CA GLU A 136 5.31 4.16 -9.92
C GLU A 136 6.15 3.17 -9.10
N ALA A 137 7.32 2.79 -9.62
CA ALA A 137 8.23 1.92 -8.90
C ALA A 137 9.08 2.74 -7.92
N VAL A 138 8.89 2.51 -6.63
CA VAL A 138 9.67 3.10 -5.53
C VAL A 138 10.45 2.04 -4.76
N VAL A 139 10.10 0.76 -4.77
CA VAL A 139 10.86 -0.31 -4.11
C VAL A 139 11.76 -1.03 -5.11
N PHE A 140 11.21 -1.60 -6.17
CA PHE A 140 11.94 -2.33 -7.20
C PHE A 140 12.44 -1.42 -8.32
N VAL A 141 13.15 -0.35 -7.94
CA VAL A 141 13.80 0.53 -8.92
C VAL A 141 14.93 -0.21 -9.62
N THR A 142 14.81 -0.42 -10.93
CA THR A 142 15.96 -0.78 -11.74
C THR A 142 16.86 0.45 -11.78
N GLU A 143 17.99 0.44 -11.07
CA GLU A 143 19.02 1.46 -11.27
C GLU A 143 19.38 1.46 -12.76
N GLN A 144 18.93 2.46 -13.52
CA GLN A 144 19.41 2.62 -14.89
C GLN A 144 20.91 2.88 -14.79
N PRO A 145 21.77 2.04 -15.37
CA PRO A 145 23.19 2.34 -15.41
C PRO A 145 23.37 3.64 -16.20
N SER A 146 23.91 4.67 -15.53
CA SER A 146 24.39 5.89 -16.19
C SER A 146 25.61 5.61 -17.08
#